data_AF-A0A397VZ59-F1
#
_entry.id   AF-A0A397VZ59-F1
#
_cell.length_a   1.000
_cell.length_b   1.000
_cell.length_c   1.000
_cell.angle_alpha   90.00
_cell.angle_beta   90.00
_cell.angle_gamma   90.00
#
_symmetry.space_group_name_H-M   'P 1'
#
loop_
_entity.id
_entity.type
_entity.pdbx_description
1 polymer ?
#
loop_
_entity_poly.entity_id
_entity_poly.type
_entity_poly.pdbx_seq_one_letter_code
_entity_poly.pdbx_strand_id
1 'polypeptide(L)'
;QKESILSIRDIGIQVETVYINGRTVSRFIERSKISDIIINEGITMLQVKFYMAIIVEGQDKMVVVFQHLLPKYSILIQVYRGTRSIIFNESEESVENTEGFQSI
;
A
#
# COMPACT_ATOMS: atom_id res chain seq x y z
N GLN A 1 -9.16 5.93 15.71
CA GLN A 1 -8.55 4.76 15.04
C GLN A 1 -7.30 5.25 14.32
N LYS A 2 -6.27 4.42 14.21
CA LYS A 2 -5.04 4.70 13.49
C LYS A 2 -4.71 3.50 12.59
N GLU A 3 -4.23 3.77 11.39
CA GLU A 3 -3.63 2.75 10.52
C GLU A 3 -2.23 3.20 10.14
N SER A 4 -1.29 2.26 10.03
CA SER A 4 0.10 2.54 9.67
C SER A 4 0.74 1.40 8.90
N ILE A 5 1.72 1.75 8.07
CA ILE A 5 2.60 0.84 7.36
C ILE A 5 4.03 1.06 7.84
N LEU A 6 4.75 -0.05 8.04
CA LEU A 6 6.17 -0.06 8.33
C LEU A 6 6.87 -0.94 7.30
N SER A 7 7.83 -0.35 6.60
CA SER A 7 8.62 -1.02 5.56
C SER A 7 10.03 -1.23 6.06
N ILE A 8 10.47 -2.49 6.05
CA ILE A 8 11.81 -2.87 6.49
C ILE A 8 12.49 -3.57 5.33
N ARG A 9 13.54 -2.94 4.77
CA ARG A 9 14.20 -3.34 3.51
C ARG A 9 14.40 -4.84 3.42
N ASP A 10 15.15 -5.45 4.32
CA ASP A 10 15.54 -6.86 4.19
C ASP A 10 14.57 -7.85 4.83
N ILE A 11 13.45 -7.37 5.37
CA ILE A 11 12.52 -8.18 6.17
C ILE A 11 11.14 -8.25 5.51
N GLY A 12 10.53 -7.11 5.18
CA GLY A 12 9.20 -7.06 4.59
C GLY A 12 8.38 -5.86 5.05
N ILE A 13 7.06 -6.00 4.99
CA ILE A 13 6.10 -4.95 5.34
C ILE A 13 5.23 -5.40 6.51
N GLN A 14 5.03 -4.51 7.48
CA GLN A 14 4.02 -4.65 8.51
C GLN A 14 2.91 -3.61 8.31
N VAL A 15 1.67 -4.07 8.28
CA VAL A 15 0.46 -3.24 8.32
C VAL A 15 -0.17 -3.35 9.69
N GLU A 16 -0.52 -2.23 10.30
CA GLU A 16 -1.11 -2.18 11.64
C GLU A 16 -2.38 -1.31 11.67
N THR A 17 -3.39 -1.78 12.40
CA THR A 17 -4.60 -1.02 12.73
C THR A 17 -4.80 -0.99 14.24
N VAL A 18 -4.87 0.21 14.82
CA VAL A 18 -5.20 0.46 16.22
C VAL A 18 -6.62 1.03 16.31
N TYR A 19 -7.53 0.24 16.87
CA TYR A 19 -8.92 0.60 17.06
C TYR A 19 -9.12 1.50 18.29
N ILE A 20 -10.25 2.22 18.33
CA ILE A 20 -10.55 3.17 19.42
C ILE A 20 -10.64 2.46 20.78
N ASN A 21 -11.04 1.19 20.80
CA ASN A 21 -11.08 0.35 22.00
C ASN A 21 -9.70 -0.18 22.44
N GLY A 22 -8.61 0.28 21.81
CA GLY A 22 -7.24 -0.14 22.14
C GLY A 22 -6.82 -1.48 21.53
N ARG A 23 -7.70 -2.19 20.82
CA ARG A 23 -7.32 -3.40 20.09
C ARG A 23 -6.34 -3.03 18.97
N THR A 24 -5.24 -3.77 18.89
CA THR A 24 -4.28 -3.67 17.79
C THR A 24 -4.35 -4.94 16.95
N VAL A 25 -4.42 -4.79 15.62
CA VAL A 25 -4.31 -5.88 14.66
C VAL A 25 -3.14 -5.56 13.75
N SER A 26 -2.16 -6.46 13.70
CA SER A 26 -1.00 -6.35 12.82
C SER A 26 -0.93 -7.51 11.85
N ARG A 27 -0.40 -7.25 10.66
CA ARG A 27 -0.14 -8.24 9.63
C ARG A 27 1.23 -7.99 9.04
N PHE A 28 2.08 -9.01 9.11
CA PHE A 28 3.41 -8.98 8.53
C PHE A 28 3.45 -9.79 7.22
N ILE A 29 4.15 -9.27 6.22
CA ILE A 29 4.33 -9.88 4.91
C ILE A 29 5.83 -9.90 4.64
N GLU A 30 6.40 -11.09 4.53
CA GLU A 30 7.82 -11.30 4.22
C GLU A 30 8.17 -10.70 2.86
N ARG A 31 9.35 -10.07 2.76
CA ARG A 31 9.85 -9.46 1.52
C ARG A 31 9.77 -10.41 0.32
N SER A 32 10.18 -11.65 0.50
CA SER A 32 10.20 -12.67 -0.57
C SER A 32 8.82 -13.02 -1.13
N LYS A 33 7.75 -12.74 -0.39
CA LYS A 33 6.36 -12.98 -0.81
C LYS A 33 5.69 -11.75 -1.39
N ILE A 34 6.34 -10.58 -1.38
CA ILE A 34 5.77 -9.37 -1.95
C ILE A 34 6.03 -9.38 -3.44
N SER A 35 4.99 -9.64 -4.23
CA SER A 35 5.09 -9.60 -5.69
C SER A 35 5.07 -8.16 -6.19
N ASP A 36 4.16 -7.34 -5.66
CA ASP A 36 4.04 -5.94 -6.03
C ASP A 36 3.29 -5.12 -4.98
N ILE A 37 3.41 -3.80 -5.08
CA ILE A 37 2.60 -2.83 -4.33
C ILE A 37 1.90 -1.98 -5.38
N ILE A 38 0.61 -1.75 -5.21
CA ILE A 38 -0.22 -1.02 -6.17
C ILE A 38 -1.11 0.01 -5.48
N ILE A 39 -1.51 1.03 -6.23
CA ILE A 39 -2.67 1.87 -5.90
C ILE A 39 -3.77 1.49 -6.89
N ASN A 40 -4.97 1.22 -6.39
CA ASN A 40 -6.12 0.89 -7.23
C ASN A 40 -7.30 1.83 -6.94
N GLU A 41 -8.15 1.99 -7.94
CA GLU A 41 -9.42 2.70 -7.86
C GLU A 41 -10.55 1.72 -7.55
N GLY A 42 -11.27 1.99 -6.46
CA GLY A 42 -12.54 1.36 -6.13
C GLY A 42 -13.69 2.28 -6.52
N ILE A 43 -14.49 1.87 -7.50
CA ILE A 43 -15.70 2.60 -7.89
C ILE A 43 -16.85 2.14 -7.00
N THR A 44 -17.44 3.09 -6.28
CA THR A 44 -18.75 2.89 -5.62
C THR A 44 -19.81 3.63 -6.42
N MET A 45 -21.10 3.37 -6.16
CA MET A 45 -22.21 4.01 -6.90
C MET A 45 -22.16 5.54 -6.94
N LEU A 46 -21.46 6.20 -6.00
CA LEU A 46 -21.46 7.66 -5.86
C LEU A 46 -20.07 8.30 -5.87
N GLN A 47 -18.99 7.53 -5.80
CA GLN A 47 -17.63 8.07 -5.69
C GLN A 47 -16.55 7.06 -6.08
N VAL A 48 -15.43 7.57 -6.58
CA VAL A 48 -14.19 6.83 -6.78
C VAL A 48 -13.34 6.97 -5.51
N LYS A 49 -12.88 5.84 -4.97
CA LYS A 49 -11.97 5.82 -3.82
C LYS A 49 -10.68 5.10 -4.17
N PHE A 50 -9.55 5.73 -3.91
CA PHE A 50 -8.24 5.11 -4.08
C PHE A 50 -7.86 4.31 -2.84
N TYR A 51 -7.20 3.18 -3.04
CA TYR A 51 -6.61 2.40 -1.96
C TYR A 51 -5.28 1.79 -2.39
N MET A 52 -4.35 1.67 -1.43
CA MET A 52 -3.08 0.98 -1.64
C MET A 52 -3.20 -0.48 -1.19
N ALA A 53 -2.68 -1.39 -2.00
CA ALA A 53 -2.70 -2.82 -1.76
C ALA A 53 -1.35 -3.48 -2.05
N ILE A 54 -1.06 -4.57 -1.35
CA ILE A 54 0.12 -5.39 -1.53
C ILE A 54 -0.32 -6.72 -2.15
N ILE A 55 0.26 -7.06 -3.29
CA ILE A 55 0.10 -8.36 -3.95
C ILE A 55 1.07 -9.34 -3.29
N VAL A 56 0.52 -10.44 -2.78
CA VAL A 56 1.30 -11.44 -2.03
C VAL A 56 1.31 -12.74 -2.81
N GLU A 57 2.50 -13.25 -3.10
CA GLU A 57 2.70 -14.51 -3.81
C GLU A 57 2.04 -15.67 -3.04
N GLY A 58 1.33 -16.53 -3.78
CA GLY A 58 0.63 -17.68 -3.20
C GLY A 58 -0.62 -17.33 -2.38
N GLN A 59 -1.14 -16.09 -2.49
CA GLN A 59 -2.41 -15.69 -1.88
C GLN A 59 -3.39 -15.16 -2.91
N ASP A 60 -4.63 -15.67 -2.89
CA ASP A 60 -5.70 -15.22 -3.78
C ASP A 60 -6.19 -13.79 -3.48
N LYS A 61 -5.88 -13.28 -2.28
CA LYS A 61 -6.34 -11.97 -1.80
C LYS A 61 -5.16 -11.04 -1.57
N MET A 62 -5.26 -9.85 -2.13
CA MET A 62 -4.36 -8.74 -1.83
C MET A 62 -4.57 -8.22 -0.41
N VAL A 63 -3.52 -7.61 0.15
CA VAL A 63 -3.58 -6.97 1.47
C VAL A 63 -3.79 -5.47 1.30
N VAL A 64 -4.95 -4.97 1.72
CA VAL A 64 -5.23 -3.52 1.72
C VAL A 64 -4.53 -2.87 2.91
N VAL A 65 -3.77 -1.80 2.67
CA VAL A 65 -2.90 -1.19 3.69
C VAL A 65 -3.65 -0.24 4.63
N PHE A 66 -4.54 0.59 4.08
CA PHE A 66 -5.35 1.55 4.83
C PHE A 66 -6.83 1.25 4.64
N GLN A 67 -7.28 0.13 5.20
CA GLN A 67 -8.60 -0.43 4.95
C GLN A 67 -9.73 0.53 5.37
N HIS A 68 -9.52 1.29 6.44
CA HIS A 68 -10.55 2.16 7.03
C HIS A 68 -10.27 3.65 6.79
N LEU A 69 -9.01 4.08 6.81
CA LEU A 69 -8.67 5.50 6.66
C LEU A 69 -8.90 6.02 5.25
N LEU A 70 -8.72 5.16 4.23
CA LEU A 70 -8.81 5.51 2.80
C LEU A 70 -8.25 6.92 2.49
N PRO A 71 -6.95 7.15 2.73
CA PRO A 71 -6.33 8.46 2.54
C PRO A 71 -6.52 9.00 1.12
N LYS A 72 -6.43 10.33 0.98
CA LYS A 72 -6.44 10.98 -0.35
C LYS A 72 -5.29 10.45 -1.22
N TYR A 73 -5.48 10.47 -2.54
CA TYR A 73 -4.49 10.01 -3.52
C TYR A 73 -3.10 10.61 -3.29
N SER A 74 -3.02 11.92 -3.00
CA SER A 74 -1.74 12.61 -2.75
C SER A 74 -0.94 12.06 -1.56
N ILE A 75 -1.61 11.48 -0.56
CA ILE A 75 -0.94 10.81 0.56
C ILE A 75 -0.57 9.39 0.15
N LEU A 76 -1.49 8.68 -0.53
CA LEU A 76 -1.22 7.32 -1.00
C LEU A 76 -0.01 7.25 -1.92
N ILE A 77 0.15 8.20 -2.85
CA ILE A 77 1.28 8.23 -3.78
C ILE A 77 2.63 8.44 -3.06
N GLN A 78 2.64 9.28 -2.03
CA GLN A 78 3.85 9.50 -1.20
C GLN A 78 4.23 8.24 -0.45
N VAL A 79 3.26 7.60 0.21
CA VAL A 79 3.48 6.35 0.95
C VAL A 79 3.88 5.23 0.01
N TYR A 80 3.26 5.14 -1.17
CA TYR A 80 3.58 4.18 -2.22
C TYR A 80 5.03 4.31 -2.68
N ARG A 81 5.46 5.51 -3.08
CA ARG A 81 6.84 5.79 -3.52
C ARG A 81 7.85 5.44 -2.43
N GLY A 82 7.62 5.90 -1.20
CA GLY A 82 8.51 5.60 -0.06
C GLY A 82 8.54 4.12 0.32
N THR A 83 7.42 3.41 0.18
CA THR A 83 7.37 1.96 0.46
C THR A 83 8.12 1.18 -0.61
N ARG A 84 7.90 1.51 -1.90
CA ARG A 84 8.59 0.86 -3.01
C ARG A 84 10.09 1.13 -3.03
N SER A 85 10.54 2.34 -2.69
CA SER A 85 11.98 2.62 -2.62
C SER A 85 12.68 1.77 -1.55
N ILE A 86 11.99 1.47 -0.43
CA ILE A 86 12.52 0.58 0.61
C ILE A 86 12.46 -0.90 0.18
N ILE A 87 11.33 -1.34 -0.39
CA ILE A 87 11.06 -2.76 -0.66
C ILE A 87 11.60 -3.22 -2.00
N PHE A 88 11.74 -2.38 -3.01
CA PHE A 88 12.29 -2.77 -4.32
C PHE A 88 13.64 -2.12 -4.60
N ASN A 89 14.13 -1.27 -3.69
CA ASN A 89 15.37 -0.52 -3.88
C ASN A 89 15.34 0.37 -5.14
N GLU A 90 14.12 0.81 -5.49
CA GLU A 90 13.82 1.72 -6.60
C GLU A 90 14.17 3.16 -6.22
N SER A 91 14.80 3.90 -7.13
CA SER A 91 14.99 5.35 -7.00
C SER A 91 13.66 6.08 -7.26
N GLU A 92 13.40 7.19 -6.57
CA GLU A 92 12.13 7.93 -6.69
C GLU A 92 11.81 8.39 -8.13
N GLU A 93 12.83 8.55 -8.98
CA GLU A 93 12.72 8.91 -10.40
C GLU A 93 12.10 7.80 -11.29
N SER A 94 12.17 6.53 -10.87
CA SER A 94 11.67 5.40 -11.66
C SER A 94 10.14 5.27 -11.65
N VAL A 95 9.47 5.87 -10.66
CA VAL A 95 8.02 5.74 -10.46
C VAL A 95 7.22 6.75 -11.29
N GLU A 96 7.82 7.90 -11.65
CA GLU A 96 7.16 8.93 -12.49
C GLU A 96 6.90 8.46 -13.93
N ASN A 97 7.72 7.55 -14.45
CA ASN A 97 7.55 7.03 -15.81
C ASN A 97 6.34 6.09 -15.97
N THR A 98 5.78 5.57 -14.88
CA THR A 98 4.62 4.66 -14.92
C THR A 98 3.29 5.41 -15.00
N GLU A 99 3.21 6.65 -14.48
CA GLU A 99 1.98 7.47 -14.58
C GLU A 99 1.76 8.05 -15.99
N GLY A 100 2.80 8.12 -16.82
CA GLY A 100 2.70 8.59 -18.21
C GLY A 100 1.82 7.75 -19.15
N PHE A 101 1.41 6.54 -18.74
CA PHE A 101 0.54 5.67 -19.52
C PHE A 101 -0.97 5.84 -19.22
N GLN A 102 -1.35 6.64 -18.21
CA GLN A 102 -2.76 6.84 -17.82
C GLN A 102 -3.39 8.11 -18.42
N SER A 103 -2.67 8.84 -19.30
CA SER A 103 -3.12 10.12 -19.88
C SER A 103 -3.38 10.10 -21.38
N ILE A 104 -3.78 8.95 -21.96
CA ILE A 104 -4.25 8.84 -23.35
C ILE A 104 -5.74 8.48 -23.42
#